data_AF-A0A4P9VDR3-F1
#
_entry.id   AF-A0A4P9VDR3-F1
#
_cell.length_a   1.000
_cell.length_b   1.000
_cell.length_c   1.000
_cell.angle_alpha   90.00
_cell.angle_beta   90.00
_cell.angle_gamma   90.00
#
_symmetry.space_group_name_H-M   'P 1'
#
loop_
_entity.id
_entity.type
_entity.pdbx_description
1 polymer ?
#
loop_
_entity_poly.entity_id
_entity_poly.type
_entity_poly.pdbx_seq_one_letter_code
_entity_poly.pdbx_strand_id
1 'polypeptide(L)'
;MNGKHADGFEDENLEFRQEVLEYFKKNYSMFPVPLIAALYEAETEFAKEAWGVSPAVSLLAQEMLERGRSTYVPIYLKGWARGRDAHIQSKQIKLSKECINELISYSNGRQENDDFQTRNKHNYSFSF
;
A
#
# COMPACT_ATOMS: atom_id res chain seq x y z
N MET A 1 -1.17 -6.72 -23.80
CA MET A 1 -0.37 -7.15 -22.64
C MET A 1 0.96 -7.67 -23.18
N ASN A 2 2.09 -7.07 -22.79
CA ASN A 2 3.41 -7.43 -23.33
C ASN A 2 4.08 -8.46 -22.42
N GLY A 3 3.84 -9.75 -22.70
CA GLY A 3 4.43 -10.90 -22.00
C GLY A 3 5.90 -11.15 -22.38
N LYS A 4 6.79 -10.20 -22.08
CA LYS A 4 8.24 -10.34 -22.31
C LYS A 4 9.09 -10.33 -21.02
N HIS A 5 8.47 -10.30 -19.84
CA HIS A 5 9.19 -10.14 -18.56
C HIS A 5 8.81 -11.14 -17.45
N ALA A 6 7.83 -12.02 -17.69
CA ALA A 6 7.59 -13.16 -16.81
C ALA A 6 8.48 -14.37 -17.15
N ASP A 7 9.30 -14.26 -18.21
CA ASP A 7 10.11 -15.35 -18.71
C ASP A 7 11.35 -15.50 -17.81
N GLY A 8 11.22 -16.33 -16.77
CA GLY A 8 12.31 -16.72 -15.86
C GLY A 8 12.16 -16.32 -14.39
N PHE A 9 11.07 -15.65 -13.98
CA PHE A 9 10.80 -15.43 -12.56
C PHE A 9 9.90 -16.55 -12.01
N GLU A 10 10.50 -17.43 -11.20
CA GLU A 10 9.81 -18.52 -10.52
C GLU A 10 9.90 -18.27 -9.00
N ASP A 11 8.76 -18.07 -8.34
CA ASP A 11 8.69 -18.00 -6.89
C ASP A 11 8.25 -19.37 -6.37
N GLU A 12 9.20 -20.12 -5.80
CA GLU A 12 8.95 -21.43 -5.18
C GLU A 12 7.87 -21.37 -4.07
N ASN A 13 7.63 -20.18 -3.50
CA ASN A 13 6.64 -19.96 -2.46
C ASN A 13 5.30 -19.44 -2.99
N LEU A 14 5.10 -19.38 -4.31
CA LEU A 14 3.88 -18.81 -4.90
C LEU A 14 2.62 -19.53 -4.41
N GLU A 15 2.64 -20.86 -4.33
CA GLU A 15 1.51 -21.67 -3.85
C GLU A 15 1.22 -21.38 -2.37
N PHE A 16 2.25 -21.41 -1.52
CA PHE A 16 2.11 -21.09 -0.10
C PHE A 16 1.61 -19.66 0.12
N ARG A 17 2.11 -18.68 -0.65
CA ARG A 17 1.65 -17.29 -0.62
C ARG A 17 0.15 -17.22 -0.92
N GLN A 18 -0.31 -17.90 -1.96
CA GLN A 18 -1.73 -17.94 -2.32
C GLN A 18 -2.57 -18.55 -1.20
N GLU A 19 -2.14 -19.65 -0.60
CA GLU A 19 -2.84 -20.28 0.53
C GLU A 19 -2.97 -19.33 1.74
N VAL A 20 -1.89 -18.63 2.10
CA VAL A 20 -1.90 -17.65 3.19
C VAL A 20 -2.88 -16.52 2.90
N LEU A 21 -2.90 -15.98 1.68
CA LEU A 21 -3.82 -14.91 1.30
C LEU A 21 -5.27 -15.37 1.26
N GLU A 22 -5.54 -16.59 0.80
CA GLU A 22 -6.89 -17.18 0.82
C GLU A 22 -7.37 -17.42 2.25
N TYR A 23 -6.49 -17.88 3.13
CA TYR A 23 -6.81 -18.01 4.55
C TYR A 23 -7.07 -16.66 5.20
N PHE A 24 -6.25 -15.63 4.89
CA PHE A 24 -6.44 -14.26 5.35
C PHE A 24 -7.81 -13.71 4.92
N LYS A 25 -8.20 -13.84 3.64
CA LYS A 25 -9.50 -13.34 3.15
C LYS A 25 -10.70 -13.89 3.93
N LYS A 26 -10.60 -15.12 4.43
CA LYS A 26 -11.67 -15.79 5.19
C LYS A 26 -11.64 -15.46 6.70
N ASN A 27 -10.49 -15.06 7.23
CA ASN A 27 -10.24 -14.97 8.68
C ASN A 27 -9.56 -13.65 9.11
N TYR A 28 -9.60 -12.60 8.29
CA TYR A 28 -8.82 -11.36 8.47
C TYR A 28 -9.01 -10.70 9.83
N SER A 29 -10.20 -10.82 10.44
CA SER A 29 -10.51 -10.28 11.77
C SER A 29 -9.65 -10.89 12.89
N MET A 30 -9.18 -12.13 12.71
CA MET A 30 -8.34 -12.85 13.68
C MET A 30 -6.86 -12.50 13.56
N PHE A 31 -6.44 -11.93 12.43
CA PHE A 31 -5.03 -11.63 12.18
C PHE A 31 -4.62 -10.40 12.99
N PRO A 32 -3.49 -10.44 13.73
CA PRO A 32 -2.98 -9.25 14.39
C PRO A 32 -2.48 -8.24 13.35
N VAL A 33 -2.68 -6.94 13.59
CA VAL A 33 -2.32 -5.87 12.64
C VAL A 33 -0.84 -5.92 12.17
N PRO A 34 0.15 -6.21 13.03
CA PRO A 34 1.54 -6.39 12.58
C PRO A 34 1.70 -7.46 11.48
N LEU A 35 0.95 -8.57 11.57
CA LEU A 35 0.99 -9.63 10.56
C LEU A 35 0.34 -9.17 9.25
N ILE A 36 -0.76 -8.43 9.33
CA ILE A 36 -1.41 -7.84 8.15
C ILE A 36 -0.45 -6.88 7.44
N ALA A 37 0.28 -6.06 8.20
CA ALA A 37 1.28 -5.14 7.67
C ALA A 37 2.44 -5.87 6.98
N ALA A 38 2.96 -6.94 7.61
CA ALA A 38 4.01 -7.77 7.02
C ALA A 38 3.55 -8.43 5.70
N LEU A 39 2.31 -8.94 5.65
CA LEU A 39 1.73 -9.52 4.43
C LEU A 39 1.54 -8.45 3.35
N TYR A 40 1.00 -7.27 3.69
CA TYR A 40 0.89 -6.17 2.74
C TYR A 40 2.25 -5.76 2.16
N GLU A 41 3.27 -5.70 3.02
CA GLU A 41 4.62 -5.40 2.58
C GLU A 41 5.17 -6.49 1.65
N ALA A 42 5.03 -7.76 2.00
CA ALA A 42 5.48 -8.87 1.17
C ALA A 42 4.77 -8.94 -0.20
N GLU A 43 3.46 -8.66 -0.25
CA GLU A 43 2.67 -8.69 -1.49
C GLU A 43 2.99 -7.52 -2.42
N THR A 44 3.13 -6.32 -1.87
CA THR A 44 3.44 -5.14 -2.69
C THR A 44 4.89 -5.14 -3.19
N GLU A 45 5.79 -5.84 -2.50
CA GLU A 45 7.16 -6.09 -2.95
C GLU A 45 7.19 -7.09 -4.10
N PHE A 46 6.51 -8.23 -3.93
CA PHE A 46 6.36 -9.25 -4.96
C PHE A 46 5.74 -8.70 -6.25
N ALA A 47 4.78 -7.77 -6.14
CA ALA A 47 4.12 -7.17 -7.30
C ALA A 47 5.09 -6.42 -8.25
N LYS A 48 6.27 -6.00 -7.78
CA LYS A 48 7.30 -5.39 -8.64
C LYS A 48 7.89 -6.40 -9.62
N GLU A 49 8.04 -7.64 -9.17
CA GLU A 49 8.72 -8.72 -9.89
C GLU A 49 7.71 -9.49 -10.75
N ALA A 50 6.51 -9.76 -10.21
CA ALA A 50 5.48 -10.54 -10.87
C ALA A 50 4.63 -9.76 -11.90
N TRP A 51 4.73 -8.41 -11.94
CA TRP A 51 3.89 -7.55 -12.80
C TRP A 51 2.39 -7.85 -12.67
N GLY A 52 2.00 -8.12 -11.43
CA GLY A 52 0.68 -8.55 -11.04
C GLY A 52 0.58 -8.51 -9.52
N VAL A 53 -0.61 -8.26 -9.03
CA VAL A 53 -0.85 -8.06 -7.60
C VAL A 53 -2.11 -8.81 -7.21
N SER A 54 -2.04 -9.50 -6.07
CA SER A 54 -3.21 -10.18 -5.53
C SER A 54 -4.29 -9.16 -5.19
N PRO A 55 -5.58 -9.41 -5.52
CA PRO A 55 -6.69 -8.60 -5.03
C PRO A 55 -6.74 -8.50 -3.51
N ALA A 56 -6.10 -9.45 -2.79
CA ALA A 56 -5.95 -9.42 -1.35
C ALA A 56 -5.24 -8.16 -0.83
N VAL A 57 -4.42 -7.49 -1.66
CA VAL A 57 -3.68 -6.28 -1.28
C VAL A 57 -4.62 -5.14 -0.87
N SER A 58 -5.77 -5.00 -1.53
CA SER A 58 -6.77 -4.00 -1.13
C SER A 58 -7.33 -4.28 0.27
N LEU A 59 -7.67 -5.54 0.55
CA LEU A 59 -8.16 -5.96 1.86
C LEU A 59 -7.09 -5.85 2.95
N LEU A 60 -5.84 -6.24 2.66
CA LEU A 60 -4.71 -6.08 3.57
C LEU A 60 -4.50 -4.60 3.92
N ALA A 61 -4.50 -3.72 2.92
CA ALA A 61 -4.38 -2.27 3.13
C ALA A 61 -5.55 -1.71 3.96
N GLN A 62 -6.77 -2.12 3.66
CA GLN A 62 -7.97 -1.69 4.38
C GLN A 62 -7.90 -2.09 5.84
N GLU A 63 -7.67 -3.37 6.14
CA GLU A 63 -7.65 -3.87 7.52
C GLU A 63 -6.46 -3.30 8.31
N MET A 64 -5.31 -3.12 7.66
CA MET A 64 -4.14 -2.51 8.28
C MET A 64 -4.44 -1.06 8.71
N LEU A 65 -5.05 -0.26 7.84
CA LEU A 65 -5.37 1.13 8.16
C LEU A 65 -6.57 1.27 9.10
N GLU A 66 -7.61 0.44 8.95
CA GLU A 66 -8.77 0.49 9.83
C GLU A 66 -8.42 0.15 11.27
N ARG A 67 -7.51 -0.81 11.47
CA ARG A 67 -7.22 -1.34 12.80
C ARG A 67 -5.95 -0.76 13.39
N GLY A 68 -4.94 -0.51 12.54
CA GLY A 68 -3.64 0.03 12.92
C GLY A 68 -3.53 1.56 12.82
N ARG A 69 -4.42 2.18 12.04
CA ARG A 69 -4.54 3.62 11.88
C ARG A 69 -3.21 4.29 11.50
N SER A 70 -2.98 5.51 12.00
CA SER A 70 -1.81 6.34 11.73
C SER A 70 -0.46 5.62 11.91
N THR A 71 -0.38 4.68 12.86
CA THR A 71 0.83 3.87 13.13
C THR A 71 1.37 3.17 11.90
N TYR A 72 0.49 2.70 11.01
CA TYR A 72 0.87 1.88 9.84
C TYR A 72 0.87 2.66 8.52
N VAL A 73 0.60 3.97 8.56
CA VAL A 73 0.64 4.85 7.38
C VAL A 73 1.98 4.81 6.65
N PRO A 74 3.15 4.81 7.33
CA PRO A 74 4.43 4.69 6.63
C PRO A 74 4.55 3.40 5.80
N ILE A 75 4.07 2.27 6.33
CA ILE A 75 4.08 0.97 5.64
C ILE A 75 3.13 1.00 4.45
N TYR A 76 1.92 1.53 4.64
CA TYR A 76 0.95 1.73 3.57
C TYR A 76 1.52 2.57 2.43
N LEU A 77 2.10 3.74 2.74
CA LEU A 77 2.67 4.65 1.73
C LEU A 77 3.86 4.01 1.00
N LYS A 78 4.71 3.27 1.73
CA LYS A 78 5.83 2.52 1.13
C LYS A 78 5.32 1.49 0.11
N GLY A 79 4.35 0.65 0.49
CA GLY A 79 3.76 -0.37 -0.39
C GLY A 79 3.00 0.23 -1.57
N TRP A 80 2.23 1.29 -1.33
CA TRP A 80 1.50 2.04 -2.36
C TRP A 80 2.44 2.59 -3.45
N ALA A 81 3.65 3.02 -3.07
CA ALA A 81 4.65 3.58 -3.97
C ALA A 81 5.48 2.52 -4.74
N ARG A 82 5.25 1.21 -4.52
CA ARG A 82 6.11 0.15 -5.10
C ARG A 82 5.91 -0.10 -6.59
N GLY A 83 4.81 0.32 -7.19
CA GLY A 83 4.57 0.13 -8.62
C GLY A 83 3.13 0.42 -9.01
N ARG A 84 2.84 0.40 -10.32
CA ARG A 84 1.49 0.74 -10.82
C ARG A 84 0.42 -0.19 -10.28
N ASP A 85 0.70 -1.49 -10.22
CA ASP A 85 -0.29 -2.50 -9.79
C ASP A 85 -0.57 -2.40 -8.28
N ALA A 86 0.48 -2.32 -7.46
CA ALA A 86 0.37 -2.08 -6.02
C ALA A 86 -0.38 -0.77 -5.72
N HIS A 87 -0.09 0.29 -6.46
CA HIS A 87 -0.80 1.56 -6.38
C HIS A 87 -2.30 1.44 -6.69
N ILE A 88 -2.66 0.73 -7.79
CA ILE A 88 -4.06 0.55 -8.19
C ILE A 88 -4.82 -0.21 -7.11
N GLN A 89 -4.29 -1.33 -6.61
CA GLN A 89 -4.97 -2.12 -5.57
C GLN A 89 -5.06 -1.39 -4.24
N SER A 90 -3.99 -0.71 -3.83
CA SER A 90 -3.97 0.04 -2.57
C SER A 90 -4.98 1.19 -2.57
N LYS A 91 -5.37 1.72 -3.74
CA LYS A 91 -6.44 2.72 -3.87
C LYS A 91 -7.86 2.15 -3.72
N GLN A 92 -8.03 0.83 -3.82
CA GLN A 92 -9.34 0.18 -3.75
C GLN A 92 -9.79 -0.09 -2.30
N ILE A 93 -9.55 0.85 -1.40
CA ILE A 93 -9.94 0.73 0.01
C ILE A 93 -11.13 1.62 0.33
N LYS A 94 -11.96 1.21 1.29
CA LYS A 94 -13.07 2.01 1.80
C LYS A 94 -12.92 2.15 3.31
N LEU A 95 -12.38 3.29 3.71
CA LEU A 95 -12.12 3.58 5.12
C LEU A 95 -13.34 4.27 5.76
N SER A 96 -13.54 3.97 7.04
CA SER A 96 -14.50 4.60 7.93
C SER A 96 -14.17 6.08 8.08
N LYS A 97 -15.20 6.88 8.35
CA LYS A 97 -15.05 8.33 8.56
C LYS A 97 -14.08 8.64 9.70
N GLU A 98 -14.13 7.82 10.75
CA GLU A 98 -13.22 7.90 11.90
C GLU A 98 -11.77 7.69 11.47
N CYS A 99 -11.49 6.62 10.70
CA CYS A 99 -10.16 6.39 10.13
C CYS A 99 -9.68 7.59 9.32
N ILE A 100 -10.52 8.07 8.40
CA ILE A 100 -10.16 9.16 7.49
C ILE A 100 -9.79 10.41 8.28
N ASN A 101 -10.59 10.78 9.29
CA ASN A 101 -10.32 11.94 10.12
C ASN A 101 -9.00 11.82 10.89
N GLU A 102 -8.70 10.64 11.43
CA GLU A 102 -7.43 10.39 12.10
C GLU A 102 -6.25 10.50 11.13
N LEU A 103 -6.36 9.92 9.94
CA LEU A 103 -5.32 9.97 8.91
C LEU A 103 -5.08 11.39 8.39
N ILE A 104 -6.13 12.19 8.22
CA ILE A 104 -6.03 13.62 7.89
C ILE A 104 -5.29 14.37 9.01
N SER A 105 -5.65 14.12 10.26
CA SER A 105 -5.00 14.75 11.42
C SER A 105 -3.52 14.39 11.50
N TYR A 106 -3.18 13.12 11.29
CA TYR A 106 -1.80 12.64 11.18
C TYR A 106 -1.04 13.34 10.05
N SER A 107 -1.66 13.50 8.87
CA SER A 107 -1.04 14.19 7.74
C SER A 107 -0.77 15.66 8.01
N ASN A 108 -1.72 16.37 8.64
CA ASN A 108 -1.56 17.78 8.98
C ASN A 108 -0.46 17.99 10.03
N GLY A 109 -0.46 17.16 11.09
CA GLY A 109 0.61 17.20 12.10
C GLY A 109 1.98 16.86 11.51
N ARG A 110 2.05 16.04 10.46
CA ARG A 110 3.30 15.80 9.73
C ARG A 110 3.75 17.01 8.92
N GLN A 111 2.85 17.73 8.26
CA GLN A 111 3.18 18.96 7.54
C GLN A 111 3.64 20.10 8.46
N GLU A 112 3.15 20.16 9.70
CA GLU A 112 3.60 21.14 10.69
C GLU A 112 5.00 20.84 11.24
N ASN A 113 5.42 19.57 11.25
CA ASN A 113 6.74 19.14 11.73
C ASN A 113 7.77 18.98 10.60
N ASP A 114 7.31 18.68 9.39
CA ASP A 114 8.10 18.75 8.16
C ASP A 114 8.05 20.21 7.68
N ASP A 115 8.92 21.07 8.25
CA ASP A 115 9.40 22.30 7.59
C ASP A 115 10.11 21.87 6.29
N PHE A 116 9.32 21.43 5.32
CA PHE A 116 9.76 21.01 4.02
C PHE A 116 10.32 22.28 3.39
N GLN A 117 11.66 22.40 3.40
CA GLN A 117 12.34 23.53 2.78
C GLN A 117 11.72 23.77 1.42
N THR A 118 11.02 24.89 1.32
CA THR A 118 10.38 25.40 0.13
C THR A 118 11.47 25.69 -0.89
N ARG A 119 11.95 24.65 -1.58
CA ARG A 119 12.79 24.80 -2.76
C ARG A 119 11.90 25.35 -3.87
N ASN A 120 11.93 26.68 -3.96
CA ASN A 120 11.61 27.52 -5.11
C ASN A 120 10.38 27.10 -5.93
N LYS A 121 9.27 27.80 -5.68
CA LYS A 121 8.32 28.14 -6.74
C LYS A 121 9.11 28.78 -7.88
N HIS A 122 9.50 28.00 -8.89
CA HIS A 122 9.88 28.55 -10.18
C HIS A 122 8.59 29.10 -10.79
N ASN A 123 8.44 30.42 -10.67
CA ASN A 123 7.48 31.20 -11.42
C ASN A 123 7.72 30.96 -12.90
N TYR A 124 6.93 30.11 -13.54
CA TYR A 124 6.70 30.26 -14.97
C TYR A 124 5.67 31.38 -15.14
N SER A 125 6.18 32.60 -15.21
CA SER A 125 5.53 33.68 -15.93
C SER A 125 5.50 33.25 -17.40
N PHE A 126 4.31 32.94 -17.91
CA PHE A 126 4.07 33.02 -19.34
C PHE A 126 3.72 34.47 -19.66
N SER A 127 4.64 35.14 -20.33
CA SER A 127 4.39 36.42 -21.00
C SER A 127 4.46 36.17 -22.51
N PHE A 128 3.45 36.73 -23.19
CA PHE A 128 3.13 36.78 -24.63
C PHE A 128 2.36 35.59 -25.21
#